data_AF-A0A970R3D4-F1
#
_entry.id   AF-A0A970R3D4-F1
#
_cell.length_a   1.000
_cell.length_b   1.000
_cell.length_c   1.000
_cell.angle_alpha   90.00
_cell.angle_beta   90.00
_cell.angle_gamma   90.00
#
_symmetry.space_group_name_H-M   'P 1'
#
loop_
_entity.id
_entity.type
_entity.pdbx_description
1 polymer ?
#
loop_
_entity_poly.entity_id
_entity_poly.type
_entity_poly.pdbx_seq_one_letter_code
_entity_poly.pdbx_strand_id
1 'polypeptide(L)' 'MSKKSRTLPEKKTITFKSPDISKMQEVVIDLRTRIYIAPDADPEQAKAQYLARLQAR' A
#
# COMPACT_ATOMS: atom_id res chain seq x y z
N MET A 1 -50.68 -0.94 -17.97
CA MET A 1 -49.72 -0.46 -16.96
C MET A 1 -48.44 -1.27 -17.07
N SER A 2 -47.35 -0.69 -17.57
CA SER A 2 -46.08 -1.39 -17.79
C SER A 2 -45.10 -1.06 -16.67
N LYS A 3 -44.73 -2.04 -15.84
CA LYS A 3 -43.72 -1.87 -14.79
C LYS A 3 -42.36 -2.16 -15.39
N LYS A 4 -41.61 -1.11 -15.71
CA LYS A 4 -40.23 -1.17 -16.18
C LYS A 4 -39.31 -1.50 -15.00
N SER A 5 -38.79 -2.72 -14.95
CA SER A 5 -37.83 -3.17 -13.93
C SER A 5 -36.52 -2.38 -14.06
N ARG A 6 -36.13 -1.67 -13.01
CA ARG A 6 -34.83 -1.01 -12.88
C ARG A 6 -33.82 -2.06 -12.40
N THR A 7 -32.94 -2.53 -13.27
CA THR A 7 -31.74 -3.28 -12.84
C THR A 7 -30.66 -2.27 -12.45
N LEU A 8 -30.21 -2.35 -11.20
CA LEU A 8 -29.07 -1.58 -10.71
C LEU A 8 -27.77 -2.18 -11.28
N PRO A 9 -26.80 -1.36 -11.73
CA PRO A 9 -25.52 -1.88 -12.15
C PRO A 9 -24.76 -2.42 -10.93
N GLU A 10 -24.30 -3.66 -11.02
CA GLU A 10 -23.47 -4.30 -10.01
C GLU A 10 -22.19 -3.47 -9.82
N LYS A 11 -22.07 -2.81 -8.68
CA LYS A 11 -20.85 -2.12 -8.29
C LYS A 11 -19.80 -3.19 -7.98
N LYS A 12 -18.98 -3.52 -8.98
CA LYS A 12 -17.82 -4.39 -8.81
C LYS A 12 -16.85 -3.70 -7.86
N THR A 13 -16.93 -4.04 -6.58
CA THR A 13 -15.97 -3.58 -5.58
C THR A 13 -14.62 -4.10 -6.03
N ILE A 14 -13.73 -3.19 -6.45
CA ILE A 14 -12.34 -3.51 -6.73
C ILE A 14 -11.79 -3.98 -5.39
N THR A 15 -11.64 -5.29 -5.22
CA THR A 15 -10.97 -5.87 -4.07
C THR A 15 -9.53 -5.40 -4.12
N PHE A 16 -9.25 -4.25 -3.50
CA PHE A 16 -7.91 -3.74 -3.32
C PHE A 16 -7.27 -4.66 -2.30
N LYS A 17 -6.53 -5.66 -2.79
CA LYS A 17 -5.71 -6.51 -1.93
C LYS A 17 -4.56 -5.65 -1.43
N SER A 18 -4.75 -5.07 -0.25
CA SER A 18 -3.66 -4.46 0.48
C SER A 18 -2.56 -5.52 0.69
N PRO A 19 -1.29 -5.19 0.45
CA PRO A 19 -0.21 -6.12 0.72
C PRO A 19 -0.20 -6.51 2.20
N ASP A 20 0.01 -7.81 2.47
CA ASP A 20 0.07 -8.34 3.83
C ASP A 20 1.35 -7.84 4.50
N ILE A 21 1.21 -6.88 5.41
CA ILE A 21 2.33 -6.26 6.14
C ILE A 21 3.12 -7.31 6.94
N SER A 22 2.45 -8.35 7.44
CA SER A 22 3.09 -9.47 8.16
C SER A 22 4.07 -10.29 7.31
N LYS A 23 4.01 -10.17 5.97
CA LYS A 23 4.93 -10.83 5.04
C LYS A 23 6.07 -9.92 4.58
N MET A 24 6.12 -8.68 5.07
CA MET A 24 7.11 -7.68 4.72
C MET A 24 8.16 -7.55 5.81
N GLN A 25 9.34 -7.06 5.43
CA GLN A 25 10.40 -6.72 6.37
C GLN A 25 10.20 -5.30 6.90
N GLU A 26 10.18 -5.18 8.23
CA GLU A 26 10.15 -3.89 8.92
C GLU A 26 11.56 -3.30 8.99
N VAL A 27 11.72 -2.06 8.54
CA VAL A 27 12.96 -1.29 8.63
C VAL A 27 12.69 -0.04 9.45
N VAL A 28 13.41 0.08 10.56
CA VAL A 28 13.31 1.22 11.47
C VAL A 28 14.26 2.31 11.01
N ILE A 29 13.71 3.46 10.60
CA ILE A 29 14.49 4.62 10.16
C ILE A 29 14.87 5.48 11.37
N ASP A 30 13.88 5.76 12.24
CA ASP A 30 14.01 6.50 13.49
C ASP A 30 12.95 6.04 14.52
N LEU A 31 12.84 6.73 15.66
CA LEU A 31 11.90 6.38 16.74
C LEU A 31 10.41 6.45 16.33
N ARG A 32 10.06 7.26 15.34
CA ARG A 32 8.69 7.48 14.85
C ARG A 32 8.45 6.88 13.46
N THR A 33 9.51 6.63 12.69
CA THR A 33 9.43 6.27 11.28
C THR A 33 9.87 4.83 11.07
N ARG A 34 8.95 4.03 10.56
CA ARG A 34 9.19 2.65 10.14
C ARG A 34 8.63 2.46 8.74
N ILE A 35 9.39 1.76 7.91
CA ILE A 35 8.98 1.44 6.54
C ILE A 35 8.93 -0.07 6.39
N TYR A 36 8.04 -0.55 5.53
CA TYR A 36 7.91 -1.97 5.23
C TYR A 36 8.37 -2.20 3.80
N ILE A 37 9.31 -3.14 3.63
CA ILE A 37 9.88 -3.50 2.33
C ILE A 37 9.68 -4.98 2.05
N ALA A 38 9.92 -5.39 0.80
CA ALA A 38 9.92 -6.81 0.47
C ALA A 38 11.02 -7.54 1.28
N PRO A 39 10.79 -8.80 1.70
CA PRO A 39 11.73 -9.54 2.55
C PRO A 39 13.10 -9.82 1.89
N ASP A 40 13.16 -9.70 0.57
CA ASP A 40 14.34 -9.85 -0.28
C ASP A 40 15.00 -8.50 -0.64
N ALA A 41 14.43 -7.38 -0.19
CA ALA A 41 14.96 -6.05 -0.48
C ALA A 41 16.01 -5.61 0.55
N ASP A 42 16.92 -4.75 0.12
CA ASP A 42 17.99 -4.22 0.97
C ASP A 42 17.46 -3.11 1.91
N PRO A 43 17.60 -3.26 3.24
CA PRO A 43 17.08 -2.30 4.20
C PRO A 43 17.83 -0.96 4.20
N GLU A 44 19.13 -0.95 3.88
CA GLU A 44 19.93 0.28 3.85
C GLU A 44 19.58 1.13 2.62
N GLN A 45 19.44 0.48 1.46
CA GLN A 45 18.97 1.16 0.25
C GLN A 45 17.57 1.73 0.42
N ALA A 46 16.66 0.98 1.04
CA ALA A 46 15.32 1.45 1.33
C ALA A 46 15.33 2.69 2.24
N LYS A 47 16.19 2.69 3.27
CA LYS A 47 16.40 3.85 4.14
C LYS A 47 16.95 5.05 3.36
N ALA A 48 17.98 4.85 2.54
CA ALA A 48 18.56 5.90 1.72
C ALA A 48 17.54 6.52 0.77
N GLN A 49 16.72 5.69 0.09
CA GLN A 49 15.65 6.17 -0.78
C GLN A 49 14.59 6.99 -0.03
N TYR A 50 14.18 6.52 1.15
CA TYR A 50 13.21 7.25 1.98
C TYR A 50 13.74 8.65 2.35
N LEU A 51 14.99 8.73 2.80
CA LEU A 51 15.63 9.99 3.17
C LEU A 51 15.80 10.93 1.95
N ALA A 52 16.21 10.40 0.80
CA ALA A 52 16.34 11.18 -0.43
C ALA A 52 14.98 11.78 -0.87
N ARG A 53 13.89 11.01 -0.76
CA ARG A 53 12.53 11.51 -1.04
C ARG A 53 12.07 12.58 -0.06
N LEU A 54 12.48 12.49 1.20
CA LEU A 54 12.14 13.48 2.22
C LEU A 54 12.84 14.82 1.95
N GLN A 55 14.07 14.80 1.44
CA GLN A 55 14.82 16.01 1.08
C GLN A 55 14.34 16.67 -0.22
N ALA A 56 13.73 15.90 -1.13
CA ALA A 56 13.20 16.39 -2.40
C ALA A 56 11.84 17.12 -2.28
N ARG A 57 11.36 17.35 -1.06
CA ARG A 57 10.06 17.95 -0.77
C ARG A 57 10.23 19.30 -0.11
#